data_AF-A0A958FKE5-F1
#
_entry.id   AF-A0A958FKE5-F1
#
_cell.length_a   1.000
_cell.length_b   1.000
_cell.length_c   1.000
_cell.angle_alpha   90.00
_cell.angle_beta   90.00
_cell.angle_gamma   90.00
#
_symmetry.space_group_name_H-M   'P 1'
#
loop_
_entity.id
_entity.type
_entity.pdbx_description
1 polymer ?
#
loop_
_entity_poly.entity_id
_entity_poly.type
_entity_poly.pdbx_seq_one_letter_code
_entity_poly.pdbx_strand_id
1 'polypeptide(L)'
;KVQLNWSTASETNNLGFEIWRALRPEGEFRKIADYDSDPGLLGGGNSNVQLDYQYIDEALQNGVTYFYQLSDVSMDGQRTFHQ
;
A
#
# COMPACT_ATOMS: atom_id res chain seq x y z
N LYS A 1 11.60 10.31 -6.90
CA LYS A 1 10.58 9.87 -5.93
C LYS A 1 9.22 9.74 -6.61
N VAL A 2 8.38 8.84 -6.13
CA VAL A 2 6.96 8.72 -6.50
C VAL A 2 6.15 8.75 -5.20
N GLN A 3 5.07 9.53 -5.17
CA GLN A 3 4.16 9.59 -4.02
C GLN A 3 2.85 8.89 -4.39
N LEU A 4 2.48 7.92 -3.57
CA LEU A 4 1.20 7.21 -3.65
C LEU A 4 0.28 7.78 -2.58
N ASN A 5 -0.97 8.07 -2.95
CA ASN A 5 -1.99 8.53 -2.02
C ASN A 5 -3.25 7.71 -2.26
N TRP A 6 -3.91 7.28 -1.18
CA TRP A 6 -5.19 6.60 -1.23
C TRP A 6 -6.00 6.94 0.01
N SER A 7 -7.28 6.61 -0.03
CA SER A 7 -8.15 6.76 1.13
C SER A 7 -9.11 5.58 1.22
N THR A 8 -9.56 5.31 2.44
CA THR A 8 -10.62 4.34 2.72
C THR A 8 -11.82 5.09 3.23
N ALA A 9 -13.00 4.87 2.65
CA ALA A 9 -14.23 5.48 3.14
C ALA A 9 -14.65 4.94 4.52
N SER A 10 -14.41 3.64 4.73
CA SER A 10 -14.55 2.93 5.99
C SER A 10 -13.58 1.74 6.00
N GLU A 11 -13.28 1.23 7.19
CA GLU A 11 -12.40 0.09 7.41
C GLU A 11 -13.05 -0.86 8.40
N THR A 12 -12.97 -2.15 8.12
CA THR A 12 -13.38 -3.21 9.04
C THR A 12 -12.27 -4.23 9.10
N ASN A 13 -11.76 -4.48 10.29
CA ASN A 13 -10.68 -5.41 10.55
C ASN A 13 -9.39 -5.14 9.73
N ASN A 14 -9.09 -3.88 9.40
CA ASN A 14 -7.90 -3.52 8.61
C ASN A 14 -6.67 -3.38 9.52
N LEU A 15 -5.71 -4.31 9.38
CA LEU A 15 -4.42 -4.25 10.08
C LEU A 15 -3.51 -3.20 9.45
N GLY A 16 -3.58 -3.05 8.13
CA GLY A 16 -2.83 -2.03 7.41
C GLY A 16 -2.56 -2.40 5.96
N PHE A 17 -1.61 -1.69 5.36
CA PHE A 17 -1.37 -1.74 3.93
C PHE A 17 0.03 -2.28 3.62
N GLU A 18 0.15 -2.88 2.44
CA GLU A 18 1.43 -3.20 1.83
C GLU A 18 1.51 -2.53 0.46
N ILE A 19 2.69 -1.97 0.15
CA ILE A 19 2.98 -1.37 -1.14
C ILE A 19 3.86 -2.32 -1.93
N TRP A 20 3.43 -2.62 -3.15
CA TRP A 20 4.10 -3.53 -4.05
C TRP A 20 4.53 -2.79 -5.31
N ARG A 21 5.70 -3.13 -5.85
CA ARG A 21 6.28 -2.48 -7.03
C ARG A 21 6.83 -3.49 -8.03
N ALA A 22 6.61 -3.24 -9.32
CA ALA A 22 7.17 -3.99 -10.43
C ALA A 22 7.80 -3.09 -11.50
N LEU A 23 8.65 -3.67 -12.36
CA LEU A 23 9.24 -3.00 -13.54
C LEU A 23 8.43 -3.22 -14.83
N ARG A 24 7.40 -4.06 -14.78
CA ARG A 24 6.51 -4.39 -15.90
C ARG A 24 5.08 -4.53 -15.37
N PRO A 25 4.06 -4.20 -16.17
CA PRO A 25 2.66 -4.23 -15.71
C PRO A 25 2.21 -5.65 -15.34
N GLU A 26 2.63 -6.66 -16.10
CA GLU A 26 2.36 -8.08 -15.83
C GLU A 26 3.57 -8.78 -15.19
N GLY A 27 4.44 -8.00 -14.54
CA GLY A 27 5.69 -8.48 -13.95
C GLY A 27 5.53 -9.05 -12.53
N GLU A 28 6.65 -9.49 -11.98
CA GLU A 28 6.76 -9.85 -10.56
C GLU A 28 6.72 -8.56 -9.72
N PHE A 29 5.65 -8.39 -8.95
CA PHE A 29 5.55 -7.36 -7.94
C PHE A 29 6.30 -7.78 -6.68
N ARG A 30 7.11 -6.87 -6.14
CA ARG A 30 7.82 -7.05 -4.88
C ARG A 30 7.32 -6.04 -3.86
N LYS A 31 7.10 -6.52 -2.64
CA LYS A 31 6.77 -5.66 -1.51
C LYS A 31 7.94 -4.73 -1.21
N ILE A 32 7.67 -3.43 -1.14
CA ILE A 32 8.66 -2.38 -0.87
C ILE A 32 8.42 -1.66 0.46
N ALA A 33 7.20 -1.72 0.98
CA ALA A 33 6.83 -1.20 2.30
C ALA A 33 5.60 -1.93 2.84
N ASP A 34 5.45 -1.95 4.16
CA ASP A 34 4.31 -2.54 4.86
C ASP A 34 4.01 -1.86 6.19
N TYR A 35 2.83 -2.16 6.72
CA TYR A 35 2.33 -1.71 8.02
C TYR A 35 3.23 -2.09 9.21
N ASP A 36 4.05 -3.14 9.08
CA ASP A 36 4.96 -3.57 10.15
C ASP A 36 6.18 -2.65 10.27
N SER A 37 6.66 -2.12 9.14
CA SER A 37 7.87 -1.30 9.06
C SER A 37 7.60 0.20 8.92
N ASP A 38 6.44 0.59 8.41
CA ASP A 38 6.03 1.98 8.24
C ASP A 38 4.73 2.27 9.02
N PRO A 39 4.79 3.06 10.11
CA PRO A 39 3.60 3.45 10.88
C PRO A 39 2.54 4.19 10.06
N GLY A 40 2.92 4.83 8.95
CA GLY A 40 1.98 5.48 8.03
C GLY A 40 1.13 4.50 7.21
N LEU A 41 1.49 3.21 7.22
CA LEU A 41 0.76 2.13 6.56
C LEU A 41 -0.10 1.31 7.53
N LEU A 42 -0.10 1.63 8.83
CA LEU A 42 -1.00 1.00 9.80
C LEU A 42 -2.45 1.37 9.48
N GLY A 43 -3.31 0.36 9.43
CA GLY A 43 -4.75 0.56 9.24
C GLY A 43 -5.41 1.11 10.50
N GLY A 44 -6.60 1.68 10.35
CA GLY A 44 -7.42 2.15 11.47
C GLY A 44 -8.09 1.05 12.28
N GLY A 45 -7.88 -0.23 11.93
CA GLY A 45 -8.55 -1.37 12.56
C GLY A 45 -10.03 -1.42 12.19
N ASN A 46 -10.84 -0.59 12.85
CA ASN A 46 -12.24 -0.38 12.52
C ASN A 46 -12.53 1.12 12.47
N SER A 47 -12.88 1.63 11.29
CA SER A 47 -13.18 3.04 11.09
C SER A 47 -14.47 3.19 10.26
N ASN A 48 -15.36 4.08 10.72
CA ASN A 48 -16.55 4.48 9.95
C ASN A 48 -16.39 5.89 9.34
N VAL A 49 -15.19 6.45 9.40
CA VAL A 49 -14.83 7.73 8.80
C VAL A 49 -13.76 7.53 7.75
N GLN A 50 -13.69 8.49 6.81
CA GLN A 50 -12.63 8.49 5.83
C GLN A 50 -11.26 8.62 6.51
N LEU A 51 -10.31 7.78 6.09
CA LEU A 51 -8.90 7.86 6.46
C LEU A 51 -8.07 8.01 5.19
N ASP A 52 -7.10 8.90 5.24
CA ASP A 52 -6.21 9.21 4.13
C ASP A 52 -4.80 8.72 4.46
N TYR A 53 -4.15 8.10 3.49
CA TYR A 53 -2.85 7.48 3.63
C TYR A 53 -1.93 7.94 2.51
N GLN A 54 -0.62 7.94 2.80
CA GLN A 54 0.40 8.28 1.82
C GLN A 54 1.65 7.44 2.01
N TYR A 55 2.35 7.18 0.90
CA TYR A 55 3.66 6.56 0.89
C TYR A 55 4.57 7.21 -0.16
N ILE A 56 5.85 7.38 0.17
CA ILE A 56 6.84 7.97 -0.74
C ILE A 56 7.91 6.93 -1.06
N ASP A 57 7.97 6.52 -2.33
CA ASP A 57 9.07 5.70 -2.84
C ASP A 57 10.23 6.57 -3.30
N GLU A 58 11.35 6.51 -2.58
CA GLU A 58 12.58 7.21 -2.90
C GLU A 58 13.63 6.34 -3.62
N ALA A 59 13.47 5.01 -3.59
CA ALA A 59 14.43 4.04 -4.10
C ALA A 59 14.23 3.78 -5.61
N LEU A 60 14.35 4.84 -6.42
CA LEU A 60 14.01 4.85 -7.85
C LEU A 60 15.19 5.30 -8.73
N GLN A 61 15.21 4.81 -9.96
CA GLN A 61 16.15 5.23 -11.00
C GLN A 61 15.46 6.11 -12.05
N ASN A 62 16.14 7.16 -12.50
CA ASN A 62 15.60 8.06 -13.54
C ASN A 62 15.46 7.32 -14.87
N GLY A 63 14.36 7.61 -15.59
CA GLY A 63 14.06 7.00 -16.89
C GLY A 63 13.50 5.57 -16.83
N VAL A 64 13.27 5.03 -15.63
CA VAL A 64 12.65 3.71 -15.43
C VAL A 64 11.16 3.89 -15.10
N THR A 65 10.31 3.14 -15.79
CA THR A 65 8.87 3.07 -15.47
C THR A 65 8.64 2.01 -14.39
N TYR A 66 7.88 2.38 -13.37
CA TYR A 66 7.49 1.51 -12.28
C TYR A 66 5.98 1.37 -12.21
N PHE A 67 5.53 0.19 -11.81
CA PHE A 67 4.12 -0.16 -11.63
C PHE A 67 3.91 -0.44 -10.15
N TYR A 68 2.78 0.00 -9.59
CA TYR A 68 2.48 -0.14 -8.18
C TYR A 68 1.17 -0.88 -7.96
N GLN A 69 1.10 -1.64 -6.88
CA GLN A 69 -0.11 -2.24 -6.37
C GLN A 69 -0.20 -1.94 -4.88
N LEU A 70 -1.42 -1.66 -4.43
CA LEU A 70 -1.76 -1.52 -3.03
C LEU A 70 -2.44 -2.81 -2.60
N SER A 71 -2.12 -3.33 -1.42
CA SER A 71 -2.96 -4.34 -0.77
C SER A 71 -3.31 -3.93 0.65
N ASP A 72 -4.56 -4.14 1.06
CA ASP A 72 -4.92 -4.15 2.48
C ASP A 72 -4.70 -5.55 3.07
N VAL A 73 -4.39 -5.58 4.36
CA VAL A 73 -4.19 -6.79 5.15
C VAL A 73 -5.17 -6.78 6.31
N SER A 74 -5.98 -7.82 6.45
CA SER A 74 -6.87 -7.95 7.58
C SER A 74 -6.12 -8.38 8.84
N MET A 75 -6.71 -8.21 10.03
CA MET A 75 -6.14 -8.73 11.29
C MET A 75 -5.98 -10.27 11.28
N ASP A 76 -6.69 -10.97 10.39
CA ASP A 76 -6.56 -12.42 10.17
C ASP A 76 -5.45 -12.77 9.15
N GLY A 77 -4.70 -11.76 8.69
CA GLY A 77 -3.61 -11.91 7.73
C GLY A 77 -4.04 -12.13 6.27
N GLN A 78 -5.33 -11.93 5.96
CA GLN A 78 -5.82 -12.03 4.58
C GLN A 78 -5.43 -10.77 3.80
N ARG A 79 -4.94 -10.95 2.57
CA ARG A 79 -4.55 -9.82 1.71
C ARG A 79 -5.54 -9.64 0.57
N THR A 80 -5.92 -8.40 0.31
CA THR A 80 -6.72 -8.02 -0.86
C THR A 80 -5.96 -6.97 -1.66
N PHE A 81 -5.79 -7.21 -2.97
CA PHE A 81 -5.06 -6.31 -3.87
C PHE A 81 -6.01 -5.35 -4.60
N HIS A 82 -5.55 -4.11 -4.79
CA HIS A 82 -6.25 -3.02 -5.46
C HIS A 82 -5.45 -2.53 -6.68
N GLN A 83 -6.17 -2.12 -7.71
CA GLN A 83 -5.63 -1.52 -8.94
C GLN A 83 -6.15 -0.09 -9.12
#